data_AF-A0A537VHS4-F1
#
_entry.id   AF-A0A537VHS4-F1
#
_cell.length_a   1.000
_cell.length_b   1.000
_cell.length_c   1.000
_cell.angle_alpha   90.00
_cell.angle_beta   90.00
_cell.angle_gamma   90.00
#
_symmetry.space_group_name_H-M   'P 1'
#
loop_
_entity.id
_entity.type
_entity.pdbx_description
1 polymer ?
#
loop_
_entity_poly.entity_id
_entity_poly.type
_entity_poly.pdbx_seq_one_letter_code
_entity_poly.pdbx_strand_id
1 'polypeptide(L)' 'MALITAVHAREVLDSRGNPTVEVDVLLDDESLGRAIVPSGASTGSHEALELRDGD' A
#
# COMPACT_ATOMS: atom_id res chain seq x y z
N MET A 1 -1.72 9.99 22.53
CA MET A 1 -0.80 8.84 22.56
C MET A 1 -0.32 8.68 21.12
N ALA A 2 -0.02 7.50 20.60
CA ALA A 2 0.17 7.29 19.15
C ALA A 2 -0.82 6.21 18.69
N LEU A 3 -2.10 6.40 18.99
CA LEU A 3 -3.16 5.46 18.66
C LEU A 3 -3.62 5.70 17.22
N ILE A 4 -3.79 4.61 16.46
CA ILE A 4 -4.32 4.69 15.09
C ILE A 4 -5.82 5.04 15.17
N THR A 5 -6.21 6.11 14.46
CA THR A 5 -7.59 6.60 14.40
C THR A 5 -8.25 6.34 13.06
N ALA A 6 -7.47 6.31 11.97
CA ALA A 6 -7.96 5.95 10.64
C ALA A 6 -6.90 5.25 9.79
N VAL A 7 -7.36 4.39 8.89
CA VAL A 7 -6.56 3.75 7.83
C VAL A 7 -7.36 3.84 6.54
N HIS A 8 -6.74 4.38 5.48
CA HIS A 8 -7.40 4.55 4.19
C HIS A 8 -6.48 4.12 3.06
N ALA A 9 -6.96 3.23 2.19
CA ALA A 9 -6.23 2.74 1.03
C ALA A 9 -6.82 3.30 -0.27
N ARG A 10 -5.96 3.47 -1.28
CA ARG A 10 -6.33 3.87 -2.64
C ARG A 10 -5.42 3.20 -3.67
N GLU A 11 -5.94 3.05 -4.88
CA GLU A 11 -5.14 2.63 -6.04
C GLU A 11 -4.32 3.83 -6.57
N VAL A 12 -3.04 3.59 -6.82
CA VAL A 12 -2.12 4.51 -7.50
C VAL A 12 -1.31 3.74 -8.55
N LEU A 13 -0.50 4.42 -9.37
CA LEU A 13 0.38 3.75 -10.33
C LEU A 13 1.82 3.65 -9.81
N ASP A 14 2.45 2.49 -10.04
CA ASP A 14 3.87 2.28 -9.79
C ASP A 14 4.75 2.94 -10.87
N SER A 15 6.08 2.81 -10.73
CA SER A 15 7.05 3.39 -11.68
C SER A 15 7.00 2.78 -13.10
N ARG A 16 6.29 1.66 -13.28
CA ARG A 16 6.07 0.98 -14.57
C ARG A 16 4.66 1.21 -15.11
N GLY A 17 3.83 2.01 -14.42
CA GLY A 17 2.45 2.30 -14.80
C GLY A 17 1.45 1.21 -14.44
N ASN A 18 1.82 0.24 -13.59
CA ASN A 18 0.88 -0.78 -13.10
C ASN A 18 0.17 -0.27 -11.84
N PRO A 19 -1.12 -0.61 -11.64
CA PRO A 19 -1.79 -0.35 -10.38
C PRO A 19 -1.05 -0.92 -9.17
N THR A 20 -1.05 -0.19 -8.06
CA THR A 20 -0.55 -0.63 -6.75
C THR A 20 -1.30 0.09 -5.62
N VAL A 21 -1.12 -0.36 -4.38
CA VAL A 21 -1.81 0.18 -3.21
C VAL A 21 -0.97 1.26 -2.53
N GLU A 22 -1.58 2.42 -2.29
CA GLU A 22 -1.11 3.43 -1.35
C GLU A 22 -2.01 3.47 -0.11
N VAL A 23 -1.42 3.60 1.07
CA VAL A 23 -2.15 3.66 2.34
C VAL A 23 -1.74 4.89 3.16
N ASP A 24 -2.74 5.58 3.67
CA ASP A 24 -2.62 6.60 4.71
C ASP A 24 -3.01 6.02 6.08
N VAL A 25 -2.23 6.34 7.12
CA VAL A 25 -2.54 6.06 8.53
C VAL A 25 -2.54 7.38 9.30
N LEU A 26 -3.65 7.68 9.97
CA LEU A 26 -3.81 8.84 10.84
C LEU A 26 -3.77 8.40 12.30
N LEU A 27 -3.05 9.16 13.14
CA LEU A 27 -2.97 8.94 14.58
C LEU A 27 -3.81 9.95 15.36
N ASP A 28 -4.00 9.71 16.67
CA ASP A 28 -4.74 10.58 17.60
C ASP A 28 -4.03 11.92 17.91
N ASP A 29 -2.76 12.05 17.51
CA ASP A 29 -1.97 13.27 17.62
C ASP A 29 -1.86 14.05 16.29
N GLU A 30 -2.69 13.70 15.31
CA GLU A 30 -2.72 14.26 13.94
C GLU A 30 -1.51 13.90 13.07
N SER A 31 -0.60 13.03 13.53
CA SER A 31 0.46 12.50 12.67
C SER A 31 -0.11 11.69 11.52
N LEU A 32 0.39 11.95 10.30
CA LEU A 32 0.01 11.25 9.07
C LEU A 32 1.20 10.49 8.50
N GLY A 33 1.05 9.17 8.39
CA GLY A 33 1.97 8.31 7.64
C GLY A 33 1.36 7.91 6.30
N ARG A 34 2.15 7.96 5.22
CA ARG A 34 1.75 7.50 3.88
C ARG A 34 2.82 6.60 3.30
N ALA A 35 2.40 5.49 2.70
CA ALA A 35 3.32 4.57 2.01
C ALA A 35 2.66 3.96 0.76
N ILE A 36 3.47 3.79 -0.28
CA ILE A 36 3.12 3.07 -1.51
C ILE A 36 3.81 1.70 -1.48
N VAL A 37 3.07 0.64 -1.78
CA VAL A 37 3.63 -0.72 -1.87
C VAL A 37 4.34 -0.91 -3.22
N PRO A 38 5.61 -1.35 -3.25
CA PRO A 38 6.29 -1.68 -4.50
C PRO A 38 5.76 -2.99 -5.08
N SER A 39 5.85 -3.15 -6.41
CA SER A 39 5.56 -4.41 -7.08
C SER A 39 6.76 -4.87 -7.92
N GLY A 40 7.12 -6.14 -7.77
CA GLY A 40 8.23 -6.77 -8.48
C GLY A 40 7.90 -7.09 -9.95
N ALA A 41 8.92 -7.22 -10.80
CA ALA A 41 8.76 -7.78 -12.15
C ALA A 41 8.79 -9.30 -12.18
N SER A 42 9.45 -9.89 -11.19
CA SER A 42 9.57 -11.32 -10.96
C SER A 42 9.19 -11.60 -9.53
N THR A 43 8.43 -12.66 -9.31
CA THR A 43 8.02 -13.10 -7.98
C THR A 43 8.58 -14.49 -7.73
N GLY A 44 9.35 -14.66 -6.68
CA GLY A 44 9.81 -15.96 -6.23
C GLY A 44 8.66 -16.84 -5.77
N SER A 45 8.78 -18.16 -5.93
CA SER A 45 7.72 -19.12 -5.58
C SER A 45 7.40 -19.22 -4.08
N HIS A 46 8.22 -18.61 -3.23
CA HIS A 46 8.05 -18.60 -1.77
C HIS A 46 7.85 -17.18 -1.20
N GLU A 47 7.66 -16.17 -2.07
CA GLU A 47 7.35 -14.82 -1.63
C GLU A 47 5.88 -14.70 -1.17
N ALA A 48 5.60 -13.71 -0.33
CA ALA A 48 4.22 -13.35 -0.04
C ALA A 48 3.53 -12.89 -1.34
N LEU A 49 2.32 -13.40 -1.58
CA LEU A 49 1.59 -13.14 -2.83
C LEU A 49 0.94 -11.76 -2.79
N GLU A 50 1.18 -10.94 -3.81
CA GLU A 50 0.38 -9.75 -4.07
C GLU A 50 -0.97 -10.16 -4.70
N LEU A 51 -2.07 -9.57 -4.22
CA LEU A 51 -3.40 -9.80 -4.78
C LEU A 51 -3.66 -8.84 -5.94
N ARG A 52 -4.23 -9.35 -7.02
CA ARG A 52 -4.60 -8.62 -8.24
C ARG A 52 -6.04 -8.94 -8.60
N ASP A 53 -6.73 -7.98 -9.20
CA ASP A 53 -8.16 -8.08 -9.49
C ASP A 53 -8.45 -8.98 -10.71
N GLY A 54 -7.63 -8.90 -11.77
CA GLY A 54 -7.65 -9.85 -12.90
C GLY A 54 -8.80 -9.67 -13.88
N ASP A 55 -9.36 -8.46 -13.92
CA ASP A 55 -10.47 -8.00 -14.76
C ASP A 55 -10.07 -7.52 -16.17
#